data_AF-A0A8H8S6L9-F1
#
_entry.id   AF-A0A8H8S6L9-F1
#
_cell.length_a   1.000
_cell.length_b   1.000
_cell.length_c   1.000
_cell.angle_alpha   90.00
_cell.angle_beta   90.00
_cell.angle_gamma   90.00
#
_symmetry.space_group_name_H-M   'P 1'
#
loop_
_entity.id
_entity.type
_entity.pdbx_description
1 polymer ?
#
loop_
_entity_poly.entity_id
_entity_poly.type
_entity_poly.pdbx_seq_one_letter_code
_entity_poly.pdbx_strand_id
1 'polypeptide(L)'
;MADMAKEDQAQVDRLAEPCEKENEILDGNPARDAALEKVEEAKVEKKLPKLSAAEFRVYNSMAEHMEYFHNHFRQSWTILKIACDTNRRPTTMSLKAFLSTGLSFLQHLETHHSIEEAHIFPVLARKMPEFKAGRNGNAAELLRQHAEIHVGMEKLGDYLKSVRSGERELELG
;
A
#
# COMPACT_ATOMS: atom_id res chain seq x y z
N MET A 1 28.84 12.37 -25.56
CA MET A 1 28.22 11.19 -24.95
C MET A 1 29.21 10.30 -24.20
N ALA A 2 30.49 10.21 -24.59
CA ALA A 2 31.47 9.35 -23.91
C ALA A 2 32.23 10.00 -22.73
N ASP A 3 32.32 11.34 -22.65
CA ASP A 3 33.07 12.03 -21.59
C ASP A 3 32.30 12.19 -20.27
N MET A 4 30.98 12.41 -20.32
CA MET A 4 30.17 12.57 -19.10
C MET A 4 30.14 11.30 -18.24
N ALA A 5 30.19 10.12 -18.88
CA ALA A 5 30.23 8.84 -18.17
C ALA A 5 31.56 8.60 -17.41
N LYS A 6 32.66 9.27 -17.81
CA LYS A 6 33.94 9.18 -17.11
C LYS A 6 34.03 10.10 -15.90
N GLU A 7 33.42 11.28 -15.98
CA GLU A 7 33.34 12.21 -14.83
C GLU A 7 32.46 11.64 -13.72
N ASP A 8 31.33 11.01 -14.08
CA ASP A 8 30.44 10.35 -13.11
C ASP A 8 31.14 9.18 -12.41
N GLN A 9 31.87 8.33 -13.15
CA GLN A 9 32.61 7.22 -12.56
C GLN A 9 33.72 7.71 -11.61
N ALA A 10 34.45 8.77 -11.99
CA ALA A 10 35.51 9.34 -11.16
C ALA A 10 35.00 10.05 -9.88
N GLN A 11 33.72 10.41 -9.82
CA GLN A 11 33.09 10.96 -8.62
C GLN A 11 32.59 9.84 -7.70
N VAL A 12 32.05 8.76 -8.28
CA VAL A 12 31.64 7.55 -7.53
C VAL A 12 32.84 6.87 -6.89
N ASP A 13 33.97 6.78 -7.60
CA ASP A 13 35.20 6.17 -7.08
C ASP A 13 35.80 7.00 -5.92
N ARG A 14 35.65 8.32 -5.95
CA ARG A 14 36.14 9.24 -4.89
C ARG A 14 35.27 9.23 -3.63
N LEU A 15 33.97 8.96 -3.78
CA LEU A 15 33.01 8.77 -2.68
C LEU A 15 33.11 7.38 -2.05
N ALA A 16 33.77 6.43 -2.74
CA ALA A 16 34.00 5.07 -2.27
C ALA A 16 35.30 4.91 -1.47
N GLU A 17 36.16 5.94 -1.44
CA GLU A 17 37.34 5.93 -0.56
C GLU A 17 36.91 6.19 0.91
N PRO A 18 37.25 5.29 1.85
CA PRO A 18 36.98 5.49 3.27
C PRO A 18 37.69 6.75 3.78
N CYS A 19 37.01 7.49 4.65
CA CYS A 19 37.61 8.64 5.33
C CYS A 19 38.91 8.19 6.02
N GLU A 20 40.03 8.91 5.83
CA GLU A 20 41.37 8.53 6.31
C GLU A 20 41.45 8.24 7.82
N LYS A 21 40.42 8.58 8.59
CA LYS A 21 40.33 8.38 10.05
C LYS A 21 39.28 7.35 10.49
N GLU A 22 38.62 6.67 9.56
CA GLU A 22 37.56 5.71 9.88
C GLU A 22 38.09 4.51 10.66
N ASN A 23 39.27 3.99 10.30
CA ASN A 23 39.91 2.88 11.01
C ASN A 23 40.44 3.27 12.40
N GLU A 24 40.86 4.52 12.61
CA GLU A 24 41.29 5.01 13.94
C GLU A 24 40.12 5.17 14.93
N ILE A 25 38.90 5.43 14.43
CA ILE A 25 37.69 5.57 15.25
C ILE A 25 37.09 4.20 15.60
N LEU A 26 37.36 3.19 14.77
CA LEU A 26 36.74 1.87 14.87
C LEU A 26 37.56 0.86 15.68
N ASP A 27 38.84 1.08 15.93
CA ASP A 27 39.67 0.15 16.70
C ASP A 27 39.57 0.38 18.21
N GLY A 28 39.25 -0.70 18.95
CA GLY A 28 39.55 -0.81 20.37
C GLY A 28 38.37 -0.80 21.34
N ASN A 29 37.23 -1.41 21.02
CA ASN A 29 36.23 -1.71 22.04
C ASN A 29 35.84 -3.20 22.06
N PRO A 30 36.45 -4.01 22.94
CA PRO A 30 36.17 -5.45 23.02
C PRO A 30 34.70 -5.77 23.38
N ALA A 31 33.97 -4.83 24.00
CA ALA A 31 32.53 -4.98 24.25
C ALA A 31 31.68 -4.73 22.99
N ARG A 32 32.15 -3.86 22.07
CA ARG A 32 31.52 -3.68 20.75
C ARG A 32 31.78 -4.90 19.88
N ASP A 33 33.00 -5.41 19.90
CA ASP A 33 33.38 -6.54 19.04
C ASP A 33 32.68 -7.82 19.48
N ALA A 34 32.57 -8.09 20.79
CA ALA A 34 31.74 -9.19 21.31
C ALA A 34 30.22 -9.00 21.06
N ALA A 35 29.75 -7.75 20.95
CA ALA A 35 28.37 -7.46 20.57
C ALA A 35 28.14 -7.64 19.05
N LEU A 36 29.13 -7.29 18.22
CA LEU A 36 29.11 -7.51 16.78
C LEU A 36 29.17 -9.00 16.46
N GLU A 37 29.99 -9.78 17.18
CA GLU A 37 30.08 -11.24 17.04
C GLU A 37 28.76 -11.92 17.42
N LYS A 38 28.10 -11.48 18.51
CA LYS A 38 26.75 -11.95 18.89
C LYS A 38 25.67 -11.52 17.89
N VAL A 39 25.80 -10.35 17.25
CA VAL A 39 24.90 -9.88 16.19
C VAL A 39 25.13 -10.67 14.90
N GLU A 40 26.36 -11.08 14.60
CA GLU A 40 26.69 -11.95 13.48
C GLU A 40 26.20 -13.37 13.70
N GLU A 41 26.40 -13.94 14.90
CA GLU A 41 25.86 -15.25 15.29
C GLU A 41 24.32 -15.26 15.27
N ALA A 42 23.66 -14.15 15.65
CA ALA A 42 22.21 -14.00 15.53
C ALA A 42 21.73 -13.81 14.07
N LYS A 43 22.57 -13.24 13.20
CA LYS A 43 22.32 -13.15 11.73
C LYS A 43 22.53 -14.47 11.00
N VAL A 44 23.05 -15.51 11.68
CA VAL A 44 22.92 -16.91 11.25
C VAL A 44 21.51 -17.45 11.62
N GLU A 45 20.48 -16.60 11.60
CA GLU A 45 19.13 -17.04 11.23
C GLU A 45 19.25 -17.69 9.84
N LYS A 46 19.13 -19.02 9.82
CA LYS A 46 19.09 -19.87 8.62
C LYS A 46 18.53 -19.10 7.43
N LYS A 47 19.40 -18.67 6.49
CA LYS A 47 18.95 -18.06 5.22
C LYS A 47 18.02 -19.07 4.56
N LEU A 48 16.72 -18.78 4.61
CA LEU A 48 15.72 -19.62 3.96
C LEU A 48 16.10 -19.71 2.47
N PRO A 49 16.00 -20.90 1.86
CA PRO A 49 16.26 -21.05 0.44
C PRO A 49 15.34 -20.09 -0.34
N LYS A 50 15.90 -19.44 -1.36
CA LYS A 50 15.11 -18.56 -2.23
C LYS A 50 14.02 -19.39 -2.91
N LEU A 51 12.80 -18.87 -2.94
CA LEU A 51 11.70 -19.48 -3.69
C LEU A 51 12.08 -19.57 -5.16
N SER A 52 11.77 -20.69 -5.80
CA SER A 52 11.78 -20.77 -7.27
C SER A 52 10.77 -19.80 -7.87
N ALA A 53 10.92 -19.48 -9.16
CA ALA A 53 9.97 -18.60 -9.84
C ALA A 53 8.52 -19.13 -9.81
N ALA A 54 8.33 -20.45 -9.79
CA ALA A 54 7.00 -21.04 -9.68
C ALA A 54 6.41 -20.87 -8.28
N GLU A 55 7.20 -21.11 -7.24
CA GLU A 55 6.77 -20.94 -5.85
C GLU A 55 6.52 -19.48 -5.51
N PHE A 56 7.34 -18.56 -6.03
CA PHE A 56 7.14 -17.12 -5.84
C PHE A 56 5.81 -16.65 -6.44
N ARG A 57 5.43 -17.12 -7.64
CA ARG A 57 4.13 -16.78 -8.24
C ARG A 57 2.97 -17.26 -7.37
N VAL A 58 3.04 -18.49 -6.85
CA VAL A 58 2.01 -19.02 -5.96
C VAL A 58 1.94 -18.19 -4.67
N TYR A 59 3.09 -17.90 -4.07
CA TYR A 59 3.20 -17.07 -2.88
C TYR A 59 2.61 -15.67 -3.08
N ASN A 60 2.91 -15.03 -4.21
CA ASN A 60 2.53 -13.65 -4.52
C ASN A 60 1.08 -13.50 -5.07
N SER A 61 0.46 -14.60 -5.49
CA SER A 61 -0.83 -14.59 -6.20
C SER A 61 -1.94 -13.81 -5.49
N MET A 62 -2.04 -13.92 -4.16
CA MET A 62 -3.05 -13.17 -3.40
C MET A 62 -2.77 -11.66 -3.41
N ALA A 63 -1.51 -11.26 -3.31
CA ALA A 63 -1.13 -9.85 -3.34
C ALA A 63 -1.43 -9.22 -4.70
N GLU A 64 -1.13 -9.94 -5.79
CA GLU A 64 -1.47 -9.50 -7.15
C GLU A 64 -2.98 -9.35 -7.34
N HIS A 65 -3.76 -10.27 -6.77
CA HIS A 65 -5.21 -10.21 -6.83
C HIS A 65 -5.78 -9.03 -6.03
N MET A 66 -5.27 -8.77 -4.83
CA MET A 66 -5.66 -7.58 -4.04
C MET A 66 -5.33 -6.29 -4.79
N GLU A 67 -4.14 -6.20 -5.40
CA GLU A 67 -3.70 -5.02 -6.13
C GLU A 67 -4.57 -4.75 -7.38
N TYR A 68 -5.09 -5.79 -8.03
CA TYR A 68 -6.07 -5.62 -9.11
C TYR A 68 -7.34 -4.88 -8.63
N PHE A 69 -7.93 -5.30 -7.51
CA PHE A 69 -9.12 -4.65 -6.94
C PHE A 69 -8.79 -3.24 -6.45
N HIS A 70 -7.68 -3.08 -5.72
CA HIS A 70 -7.25 -1.78 -5.20
C HIS A 70 -7.00 -0.77 -6.32
N ASN A 71 -6.44 -1.20 -7.46
CA ASN A 71 -6.29 -0.33 -8.62
C ASN A 71 -7.62 0.06 -9.26
N HIS A 72 -8.59 -0.84 -9.31
CA HIS A 72 -9.94 -0.49 -9.76
C HIS A 72 -10.57 0.58 -8.86
N PHE A 73 -10.43 0.44 -7.53
CA PHE A 73 -10.91 1.44 -6.57
C PHE A 73 -10.23 2.79 -6.74
N ARG A 74 -8.91 2.82 -6.91
CA ARG A 74 -8.14 4.05 -7.16
C ARG A 74 -8.64 4.76 -8.43
N GLN A 75 -8.90 4.01 -9.50
CA GLN A 75 -9.42 4.58 -10.75
C GLN A 75 -10.81 5.20 -10.56
N SER A 76 -11.75 4.47 -9.97
CA SER A 76 -13.10 4.98 -9.73
C SER A 76 -13.10 6.19 -8.78
N TRP A 77 -12.33 6.14 -7.69
CA TRP A 77 -12.17 7.25 -6.77
C TRP A 77 -11.60 8.49 -7.47
N THR A 78 -10.57 8.32 -8.30
CA THR A 78 -9.95 9.41 -9.05
C THR A 78 -10.96 10.12 -9.95
N ILE A 79 -11.83 9.37 -10.63
CA ILE A 79 -12.89 9.93 -11.47
C ILE A 79 -13.84 10.81 -10.64
N LEU A 80 -14.31 10.29 -9.50
CA LEU A 80 -15.24 11.00 -8.62
C LEU A 80 -14.59 12.25 -8.01
N LYS A 81 -13.37 12.09 -7.48
CA LYS A 81 -12.63 13.16 -6.80
C LYS A 81 -12.28 14.31 -7.74
N ILE A 82 -11.80 14.01 -8.96
CA ILE A 82 -11.52 15.04 -9.98
C ILE A 82 -12.80 15.77 -10.37
N ALA A 83 -13.94 15.07 -10.46
CA ALA A 83 -15.20 15.73 -10.79
C ALA A 83 -15.60 16.76 -9.73
N CYS A 84 -15.37 16.47 -8.45
CA CYS A 84 -15.57 17.43 -7.37
C CYS A 84 -14.56 18.57 -7.44
N ASP A 85 -13.26 18.26 -7.58
CA ASP A 85 -12.19 19.28 -7.57
C ASP A 85 -12.32 20.28 -8.73
N THR A 86 -12.89 19.85 -9.85
CA THR A 86 -13.08 20.68 -11.06
C THR A 86 -14.51 21.19 -11.20
N ASN A 87 -15.39 20.88 -10.26
CA ASN A 87 -16.83 21.11 -10.30
C ASN A 87 -17.47 20.70 -11.64
N ARG A 88 -16.97 19.60 -12.24
CA ARG A 88 -17.35 19.16 -13.58
C ARG A 88 -17.13 17.67 -13.76
N ARG A 89 -18.17 16.96 -14.22
CA ARG A 89 -18.06 15.55 -14.63
C ARG A 89 -17.18 15.39 -15.88
N PRO A 90 -16.52 14.24 -16.08
CA PRO A 90 -15.83 13.94 -17.33
C PRO A 90 -16.74 14.14 -18.54
N THR A 91 -16.27 14.86 -19.56
CA THR A 91 -17.07 15.22 -20.75
C THR A 91 -17.50 14.00 -21.56
N THR A 92 -16.73 12.91 -21.50
CA THR A 92 -17.02 11.63 -22.13
C THR A 92 -18.08 10.80 -21.40
N MET A 93 -18.55 11.25 -20.23
CA MET A 93 -19.43 10.49 -19.36
C MET A 93 -20.79 11.19 -19.21
N SER A 94 -21.87 10.44 -19.42
CA SER A 94 -23.23 10.92 -19.11
C SER A 94 -23.45 10.99 -17.59
N LEU A 95 -24.48 11.73 -17.14
CA LEU A 95 -24.82 11.76 -15.71
C LEU A 95 -25.13 10.35 -15.18
N LYS A 96 -25.93 9.58 -15.92
CA LYS A 96 -26.26 8.19 -15.58
C LYS A 96 -25.00 7.33 -15.43
N ALA A 97 -24.05 7.41 -16.37
CA ALA A 97 -22.80 6.66 -16.30
C ALA A 97 -21.92 7.09 -15.11
N PHE A 98 -21.91 8.38 -14.78
CA PHE A 98 -21.19 8.89 -13.61
C PHE A 98 -21.77 8.37 -12.29
N LEU A 99 -23.09 8.45 -12.12
CA LEU A 99 -23.77 7.91 -10.95
C LEU A 99 -23.59 6.39 -10.83
N SER A 100 -23.67 5.66 -11.95
CA SER A 100 -23.40 4.21 -11.96
C SER A 100 -21.95 3.90 -11.55
N THR A 101 -20.97 4.67 -12.01
CA THR A 101 -19.56 4.51 -11.59
C THR A 101 -19.42 4.63 -10.07
N GLY A 102 -20.04 5.66 -9.48
CA GLY A 102 -20.00 5.86 -8.03
C GLY A 102 -20.70 4.75 -7.24
N LEU A 103 -21.90 4.35 -7.66
CA LEU A 103 -22.65 3.29 -6.98
C LEU A 103 -21.96 1.92 -7.09
N SER A 104 -21.39 1.58 -8.25
CA SER A 104 -20.61 0.35 -8.41
C SER A 104 -19.33 0.36 -7.58
N PHE A 105 -18.64 1.50 -7.50
CA PHE A 105 -17.48 1.67 -6.63
C PHE A 105 -17.82 1.33 -5.17
N LEU A 106 -18.92 1.89 -4.65
CA LEU A 106 -19.38 1.64 -3.29
C LEU A 106 -19.71 0.17 -3.06
N GLN A 107 -20.49 -0.44 -3.97
CA GLN A 107 -20.89 -1.84 -3.85
C GLN A 107 -19.69 -2.80 -3.87
N HIS A 108 -18.71 -2.56 -4.75
CA HIS A 108 -17.53 -3.41 -4.84
C HIS A 108 -16.60 -3.24 -3.63
N LEU A 109 -16.44 -2.00 -3.15
CA LEU A 109 -15.62 -1.72 -1.97
C LEU A 109 -16.23 -2.37 -0.71
N GLU A 110 -17.56 -2.35 -0.58
CA GLU A 110 -18.26 -2.98 0.53
C GLU A 110 -18.04 -4.50 0.56
N THR A 111 -18.22 -5.16 -0.58
CA THR A 111 -17.97 -6.59 -0.71
C THR A 111 -16.51 -6.94 -0.45
N HIS A 112 -15.58 -6.10 -0.93
CA HIS A 112 -14.15 -6.29 -0.75
C HIS A 112 -13.76 -6.26 0.74
N HIS A 113 -14.12 -5.19 1.46
CA HIS A 113 -13.85 -5.09 2.90
C HIS A 113 -14.51 -6.24 3.67
N SER A 114 -15.75 -6.60 3.33
CA SER A 114 -16.46 -7.71 3.98
C SER A 114 -15.70 -9.04 3.86
N ILE A 115 -15.12 -9.32 2.69
CA ILE A 115 -14.31 -10.53 2.47
C ILE A 115 -12.98 -10.44 3.22
N GLU A 116 -12.33 -9.28 3.20
CA GLU A 116 -11.07 -9.08 3.91
C GLU A 116 -11.23 -9.34 5.41
N GLU A 117 -12.23 -8.72 6.02
CA GLU A 117 -12.52 -8.83 7.45
C GLU A 117 -12.95 -10.25 7.86
N ALA A 118 -13.85 -10.87 7.08
CA ALA A 118 -14.39 -12.18 7.42
C ALA A 118 -13.41 -13.34 7.16
N HIS A 119 -12.53 -13.20 6.17
CA HIS A 119 -11.79 -14.36 5.65
C HIS A 119 -10.28 -14.14 5.48
N ILE A 120 -9.83 -12.95 5.09
CA ILE A 120 -8.40 -12.72 4.78
C ILE A 120 -7.61 -12.32 6.04
N PHE A 121 -8.04 -11.27 6.74
CA PHE A 121 -7.36 -10.78 7.94
C PHE A 121 -7.20 -11.86 9.02
N PRO A 122 -8.20 -12.73 9.31
CA PRO A 122 -8.02 -13.81 10.28
C PRO A 122 -6.93 -14.82 9.88
N VAL A 123 -6.77 -15.08 8.58
CA VAL A 123 -5.73 -15.98 8.08
C VAL A 123 -4.35 -15.31 8.15
N LEU A 124 -4.26 -14.04 7.77
CA LEU A 124 -3.03 -13.27 7.86
C LEU A 124 -2.57 -13.13 9.32
N ALA A 125 -3.47 -12.91 10.28
CA ALA A 125 -3.16 -12.80 11.71
C ALA A 125 -2.46 -14.06 12.27
N ARG A 126 -2.71 -15.24 11.71
CA ARG A 126 -2.05 -16.50 12.10
C ARG A 126 -0.60 -16.56 11.62
N LYS A 127 -0.30 -15.93 10.48
CA LYS A 127 0.98 -16.05 9.78
C LYS A 127 1.88 -14.81 9.92
N MET A 128 1.28 -13.64 10.18
CA MET A 128 1.93 -12.33 10.18
C MET A 128 1.55 -11.58 11.46
N PRO A 129 2.52 -11.29 12.36
CA PRO A 129 2.26 -10.55 13.60
C PRO A 129 1.58 -9.20 13.41
N GLU A 130 1.83 -8.53 12.29
CA GLU A 130 1.27 -7.22 11.92
C GLU A 130 -0.25 -7.27 11.78
N PHE A 131 -0.82 -8.43 11.48
CA PHE A 131 -2.27 -8.63 11.38
C PHE A 131 -2.90 -9.15 12.67
N LYS A 132 -2.14 -9.25 13.78
CA LYS A 132 -2.72 -9.60 15.08
C LYS A 132 -3.38 -8.38 15.72
N ALA A 133 -4.39 -8.62 16.57
CA ALA A 133 -4.91 -7.59 17.45
C ALA A 133 -3.95 -7.35 18.63
N GLY A 134 -3.73 -6.08 19.01
CA GLY A 134 -2.95 -5.72 20.21
C GLY A 134 -1.73 -4.83 19.94
N ARG A 135 -0.81 -4.75 20.91
CA ARG A 135 0.26 -3.73 21.00
C ARG A 135 1.20 -3.63 19.79
N ASN A 136 1.37 -4.70 19.03
CA ASN A 136 2.35 -4.79 17.94
C ASN A 136 1.71 -5.08 16.57
N GLY A 137 0.36 -5.06 16.48
CA GLY A 137 -0.34 -5.38 15.25
C GLY A 137 -1.33 -4.30 14.85
N ASN A 138 -1.46 -4.11 13.54
CA ASN A 138 -2.22 -3.05 12.88
C ASN A 138 -3.64 -3.48 12.53
N ALA A 139 -4.06 -4.72 12.84
CA ALA A 139 -5.40 -5.19 12.49
C ALA A 139 -6.53 -4.34 13.10
N ALA A 140 -6.34 -3.86 14.33
CA ALA A 140 -7.31 -2.95 14.95
C ALA A 140 -7.41 -1.61 14.19
N GLU A 141 -6.31 -1.13 13.62
CA GLU A 141 -6.28 0.10 12.84
C GLU A 141 -6.91 -0.10 11.46
N LEU A 142 -6.65 -1.22 10.77
CA LEU A 142 -7.30 -1.55 9.50
C LEU A 142 -8.82 -1.65 9.66
N LEU A 143 -9.30 -2.33 10.70
CA LEU A 143 -10.73 -2.43 11.01
C LEU A 143 -11.35 -1.07 11.35
N ARG A 144 -10.63 -0.22 12.09
CA ARG A 144 -11.07 1.16 12.36
C ARG A 144 -11.21 1.96 11.07
N GLN A 145 -10.22 1.86 10.17
CA GLN A 145 -10.26 2.52 8.87
C GLN A 145 -11.43 2.05 8.01
N HIS A 146 -11.68 0.73 7.94
CA HIS A 146 -12.84 0.21 7.23
C HIS A 146 -14.15 0.79 7.78
N ALA A 147 -14.33 0.80 9.10
CA ALA A 147 -15.51 1.37 9.73
C ALA A 147 -15.71 2.86 9.35
N GLU A 148 -14.66 3.67 9.38
CA GLU A 148 -14.73 5.08 8.98
C GLU A 148 -15.04 5.25 7.48
N ILE A 149 -14.44 4.42 6.63
CA ILE A 149 -14.71 4.42 5.20
C ILE A 149 -16.18 4.04 4.93
N HIS A 150 -16.72 3.02 5.62
CA HIS A 150 -18.12 2.60 5.47
C HIS A 150 -19.12 3.72 5.85
N VAL A 151 -18.83 4.50 6.90
CA VAL A 151 -19.65 5.68 7.25
C VAL A 151 -19.64 6.71 6.12
N GLY A 152 -18.49 6.93 5.46
CA GLY A 152 -18.39 7.80 4.29
C GLY A 152 -19.13 7.24 3.07
N MET A 153 -19.02 5.93 2.84
CA MET A 153 -19.67 5.21 1.74
C MET A 153 -21.19 5.26 1.83
N GLU A 154 -21.76 5.10 3.03
CA GLU A 154 -23.21 5.19 3.26
C GLU A 154 -23.74 6.58 2.84
N LYS A 155 -23.10 7.64 3.35
CA LYS A 155 -23.47 9.03 3.03
C LYS A 155 -23.36 9.31 1.54
N LEU A 156 -22.27 8.91 0.89
CA LEU A 156 -22.09 9.08 -0.54
C LEU A 156 -23.12 8.26 -1.34
N GLY A 157 -23.38 7.03 -0.92
CA GLY A 157 -24.35 6.15 -1.56
C GLY A 157 -25.76 6.72 -1.55
N ASP A 158 -26.20 7.24 -0.41
CA ASP A 158 -27.53 7.84 -0.28
C ASP A 158 -27.66 9.13 -1.09
N TYR A 159 -26.61 9.96 -1.08
CA TYR A 159 -26.54 11.12 -1.97
C TYR A 159 -26.68 10.72 -3.44
N LEU A 160 -25.87 9.79 -3.94
CA LEU A 160 -25.93 9.36 -5.35
C LEU A 160 -27.27 8.73 -5.71
N LYS A 161 -27.91 7.99 -4.79
CA LYS A 161 -29.26 7.43 -4.99
C LYS A 161 -30.31 8.54 -5.10
N SER A 162 -30.25 9.57 -4.25
CA SER A 162 -31.17 10.73 -4.28
C SER A 162 -31.03 11.54 -5.58
N VAL A 163 -29.81 11.70 -6.09
CA VAL A 163 -29.57 12.33 -7.39
C VAL A 163 -30.11 11.47 -8.53
N ARG A 164 -29.92 10.15 -8.45
CA ARG A 164 -30.43 9.21 -9.45
C ARG A 164 -31.95 9.15 -9.49
N SER A 165 -32.64 9.34 -8.36
CA SER A 165 -34.10 9.38 -8.28
C SER A 165 -34.69 10.73 -8.72
N GLY A 166 -33.86 11.77 -8.82
CA GLY A 166 -34.29 13.14 -9.12
C GLY A 166 -34.79 13.92 -7.89
N GLU A 167 -34.62 13.37 -6.68
CA GLU A 167 -34.92 14.08 -5.43
C GLU A 167 -33.95 15.23 -5.18
N ARG A 168 -32.72 15.13 -5.69
CA ARG A 168 -31.68 16.15 -5.58
C ARG A 168 -30.98 16.36 -6.91
N GLU A 169 -30.49 17.58 -7.15
CA GLU A 169 -29.56 17.85 -8.25
C GLU A 169 -28.13 17.44 -7.89
N LEU A 170 -27.31 17.14 -8.90
CA LEU A 170 -25.90 16.85 -8.67
C LEU A 170 -25.14 18.16 -8.39
N GLU A 171 -24.47 18.19 -7.24
CA GLU A 171 -23.60 19.26 -6.76
C GLU A 171 -22.18 18.69 -6.63
N LEU A 172 -21.20 19.30 -7.30
CA LEU A 172 -19.81 18.85 -7.29
C LEU A 172 -18.87 19.81 -6.55
N GLY A 173 -19.34 21.02 -6.19
CA GLY A 173 -18.61 22.04 -5.46
C GLY A 173 -19.37 23.35 -5.41
#